data_AF-A0A2T2S1J1-F1
#
_entry.id   AF-A0A2T2S1J1-F1
#
_cell.length_a   1.000
_cell.length_b   1.000
_cell.length_c   1.000
_cell.angle_alpha   90.00
_cell.angle_beta   90.00
_cell.angle_gamma   90.00
#
_symmetry.space_group_name_H-M   'P 1'
#
loop_
_entity.id
_entity.type
_entity.pdbx_description
1 polymer ?
#
loop_
_entity_poly.entity_id
_entity_poly.type
_entity_poly.pdbx_seq_one_letter_code
_entity_poly.pdbx_strand_id
1 'polypeptide(L)' 'MSATVREIPLDRIHRPLPRQNDPDKVEALMASIREHGLQEPIDVLEVDGQYYSFSGCHRFEAHQRLGK' A
#
# COMPACT_ATOMS: atom_id res chain seq x y z
N MET A 1 -10.42 -19.26 -6.50
CA MET A 1 -10.31 -18.49 -5.23
C MET A 1 -10.52 -17.03 -5.59
N SER A 2 -11.54 -16.38 -5.02
CA SER A 2 -11.80 -14.95 -5.28
C SER A 2 -11.01 -14.13 -4.26
N ALA A 3 -10.18 -13.19 -4.73
CA ALA A 3 -9.51 -12.24 -3.86
C ALA A 3 -10.54 -11.24 -3.30
N THR A 4 -10.44 -10.91 -2.02
CA THR A 4 -11.33 -9.95 -1.35
C THR A 4 -10.58 -8.66 -1.03
N VAL A 5 -11.24 -7.52 -1.27
CA VAL A 5 -10.71 -6.21 -0.90
C VAL A 5 -11.12 -5.91 0.54
N ARG A 6 -10.14 -5.55 1.37
CA ARG A 6 -10.31 -5.21 2.79
C ARG A 6 -9.39 -4.04 3.14
N GLU A 7 -9.84 -3.19 4.06
CA GLU A 7 -8.96 -2.19 4.69
C GLU A 7 -8.09 -2.88 5.75
N ILE A 8 -6.77 -2.72 5.62
CA ILE A 8 -5.79 -3.30 6.53
C ILE A 8 -4.92 -2.15 7.04
N PRO A 9 -4.76 -1.99 8.37
CA PRO A 9 -3.83 -1.00 8.92
C PRO A 9 -2.41 -1.20 8.38
N LEU A 10 -1.77 -0.12 7.93
CA LEU A 10 -0.43 -0.15 7.33
C LEU A 10 0.62 -0.81 8.22
N ASP A 11 0.54 -0.59 9.53
CA ASP A 11 1.45 -1.13 10.55
C ASP A 11 1.35 -2.65 10.72
N ARG A 12 0.27 -3.27 10.23
CA ARG A 12 0.12 -4.74 10.19
C ARG A 12 0.69 -5.37 8.93
N ILE A 13 1.14 -4.59 7.95
CA ILE A 13 1.66 -5.10 6.67
C ILE A 13 3.19 -5.18 6.71
N HIS A 14 3.71 -6.39 6.78
CA HIS A 14 5.13 -6.68 6.71
C HIS A 14 5.67 -6.53 5.29
N ARG A 15 6.78 -5.80 5.16
CA ARG A 15 7.42 -5.46 3.88
C ARG A 15 8.90 -5.85 3.91
N PRO A 16 9.23 -7.14 3.74
CA PRO A 16 10.58 -7.68 4.04
C PRO A 16 11.67 -7.30 3.02
N LEU A 17 11.29 -6.84 1.83
CA LEU A 17 12.24 -6.50 0.77
C LEU A 17 12.59 -5.00 0.80
N PRO A 18 13.86 -4.63 0.56
CA PRO A 18 14.25 -3.23 0.40
C PRO A 18 13.54 -2.63 -0.81
N ARG A 19 13.22 -1.33 -0.73
CA ARG A 19 12.48 -0.63 -1.77
C ARG A 19 13.10 0.71 -2.08
N GLN A 20 13.13 1.02 -3.38
CA GLN A 20 13.44 2.33 -3.88
C GLN A 20 12.21 2.82 -4.62
N ASN A 21 11.58 3.84 -4.06
CA ASN A 21 10.46 4.51 -4.68
C ASN A 21 10.94 5.81 -5.34
N ASP A 22 10.21 6.19 -6.37
CA ASP A 22 10.40 7.43 -7.08
C ASP A 22 9.60 8.52 -6.34
N PRO A 23 10.27 9.53 -5.75
CA PRO A 23 9.59 10.54 -4.93
C PRO A 23 8.49 11.27 -5.69
N ASP A 24 8.69 11.58 -6.97
CA ASP A 24 7.72 12.35 -7.76
C ASP A 24 6.45 11.54 -8.00
N LYS A 25 6.60 10.22 -8.21
CA LYS A 25 5.44 9.30 -8.31
C LYS A 25 4.71 9.15 -6.99
N VAL A 26 5.44 9.14 -5.86
CA VAL A 26 4.82 9.11 -4.53
C VAL A 26 4.00 10.38 -4.30
N GLU A 27 4.56 11.56 -4.59
CA GLU A 27 3.83 12.82 -4.44
C GLU A 27 2.60 12.92 -5.36
N ALA A 28 2.72 12.48 -6.61
CA ALA A 28 1.59 12.41 -7.54
C ALA A 28 0.48 11.46 -7.04
N LEU A 29 0.85 10.30 -6.51
CA LEU A 29 -0.10 9.36 -5.89
C LEU A 29 -0.74 9.94 -4.63
N MET A 30 0.04 10.64 -3.79
CA MET A 30 -0.50 11.30 -2.61
C MET A 30 -1.54 12.36 -3.00
N ALA A 31 -1.28 13.16 -4.03
CA ALA A 31 -2.26 14.12 -4.56
C ALA A 31 -3.53 13.41 -5.03
N SER A 32 -3.40 12.36 -5.85
CA SER A 32 -4.54 11.58 -6.35
C SER A 32 -5.36 10.93 -5.23
N ILE A 33 -4.69 10.33 -4.22
CA ILE A 33 -5.35 9.68 -3.07
C ILE A 33 -6.08 10.69 -2.18
N ARG A 34 -5.59 11.92 -2.06
CA ARG A 34 -6.31 12.98 -1.32
C ARG A 34 -7.61 13.38 -2.02
N GLU A 35 -7.59 13.46 -3.35
CA GLU A 35 -8.72 13.93 -4.16
C GLU A 35 -9.77 12.83 -4.39
N HIS A 36 -9.32 11.62 -4.73
CA HIS A 36 -10.20 10.55 -5.19
C HIS A 36 -10.18 9.31 -4.28
N GLY A 37 -9.34 9.27 -3.26
CA GLY A 37 -9.07 8.05 -2.50
C GLY A 37 -8.23 7.04 -3.32
N LEU A 38 -7.90 5.91 -2.70
CA LEU A 38 -7.17 4.84 -3.37
C LEU A 38 -8.10 4.08 -4.32
N GLN A 39 -7.83 4.17 -5.62
CA GLN A 39 -8.63 3.52 -6.65
C GLN A 39 -8.25 2.04 -6.83
N GLU A 40 -6.94 1.72 -6.77
CA GLU A 40 -6.43 0.36 -6.93
C GLU A 40 -5.78 -0.15 -5.64
N PRO A 41 -6.31 -1.23 -5.03
CA PRO A 41 -5.72 -1.81 -3.83
C PRO A 41 -4.33 -2.40 -4.12
N ILE A 42 -3.56 -2.61 -3.05
CA ILE A 42 -2.30 -3.36 -3.12
C ILE A 42 -2.54 -4.83 -2.86
N ASP A 43 -1.71 -5.69 -3.43
CA ASP A 43 -1.77 -7.12 -3.12
C ASP A 43 -1.12 -7.39 -1.77
N VAL A 44 -1.82 -8.21 -0.99
CA VAL A 44 -1.41 -8.65 0.33
C VAL A 44 -1.58 -10.16 0.42
N LEU A 45 -0.55 -10.84 0.90
CA LEU A 45 -0.57 -12.25 1.25
C LEU A 45 -0.81 -12.38 2.75
N GLU A 46 -1.77 -13.22 3.13
CA GLU A 46 -2.02 -13.59 4.52
C GLU A 46 -1.39 -14.96 4.78
N VAL A 47 -0.44 -15.02 5.72
CA VAL A 47 0.24 -16.26 6.13
C VAL A 47 0.23 -16.30 7.65
N ASP A 48 -0.40 -17.33 8.23
CA ASP A 48 -0.52 -17.51 9.68
C ASP A 48 -1.03 -16.26 10.44
N GLY A 49 -2.01 -15.56 9.85
CA GLY A 49 -2.61 -14.35 10.43
C GLY A 49 -1.75 -13.08 10.31
N GLN A 50 -0.61 -13.15 9.63
CA GLN A 50 0.24 -12.01 9.32
C GLN A 50 0.09 -11.58 7.86
N TYR A 51 0.20 -10.28 7.61
CA TYR A 51 0.04 -9.70 6.28
C TYR A 51 1.38 -9.32 5.68
N TYR A 52 1.62 -9.72 4.44
CA TYR A 52 2.84 -9.43 3.69
C TYR A 52 2.52 -8.77 2.35
N SER A 53 3.29 -7.77 1.96
CA SER A 53 3.11 -7.13 0.64
C SER A 53 4.41 -6.99 -0.15
N PHE A 54 4.35 -7.43 -1.40
CA PHE A 54 5.46 -7.42 -2.36
C PHE A 54 5.28 -6.39 -3.48
N SER A 55 4.04 -6.01 -3.80
CA SER A 55 3.69 -5.02 -4.84
C SER A 55 3.32 -3.65 -4.24
N GLY A 56 2.90 -2.71 -5.09
CA GLY A 56 2.27 -1.46 -4.66
C GLY A 56 3.16 -0.50 -3.84
N CYS A 57 4.47 -0.50 -4.06
CA CYS A 57 5.45 0.22 -3.23
C CYS A 57 5.16 1.72 -3.10
N HIS A 58 4.89 2.41 -4.20
CA HIS A 58 4.59 3.85 -4.19
C HIS A 58 3.23 4.14 -3.54
N ARG A 59 2.22 3.30 -3.75
CA ARG A 59 0.88 3.43 -3.15
C ARG A 59 0.95 3.26 -1.62
N PHE A 60 1.71 2.27 -1.16
CA PHE A 60 1.95 2.05 0.26
C PHE A 60 2.67 3.25 0.91
N GLU A 61 3.74 3.75 0.28
CA GLU A 61 4.46 4.91 0.80
C GLU A 61 3.60 6.18 0.79
N ALA A 62 2.79 6.39 -0.24
CA ALA A 62 1.85 7.51 -0.30
C ALA A 62 0.88 7.48 0.90
N HIS A 63 0.29 6.33 1.20
CA HIS A 63 -0.55 6.14 2.38
C HIS A 63 0.20 6.38 3.69
N GLN A 64 1.42 5.86 3.81
CA GLN A 64 2.28 6.08 4.97
C GLN A 64 2.56 7.57 5.20
N ARG A 65 2.95 8.33 4.16
CA ARG A 65 3.21 9.77 4.25
C ARG A 65 1.96 10.59 4.53
N LEU A 66 0.79 10.11 4.12
CA LEU A 66 -0.51 10.74 4.40
C LEU A 66 -1.03 10.45 5.81
N GLY A 67 -0.46 9.47 6.53
CA GLY A 67 -0.97 9.03 7.82
C GLY A 67 -2.36 8.39 7.73
N LYS A 68 -2.66 7.73 6.62
CA LYS A 68 -3.96 7.10 6.32
C LYS A 68 -3.85 5.59 6.20
#